data_AF-A0A0F9SXU8-F1
#
_entry.id   AF-A0A0F9SXU8-F1
#
_cell.length_a   1.000
_cell.length_b   1.000
_cell.length_c   1.000
_cell.angle_alpha   90.00
_cell.angle_beta   90.00
_cell.angle_gamma   90.00
#
_symmetry.space_group_name_H-M   'P 1'
#
loop_
_entity.id
_entity.type
_entity.pdbx_description
1 polymer ?
#
loop_
_entity_poly.entity_id
_entity_poly.type
_entity_poly.pdbx_seq_one_letter_code
_entity_poly.pdbx_strand_id
1 'polypeptide(L)'
;MSAWIVSKQHIDYLVTEFLRGDHAAIYADDGVEHFHPEDADDIGRDLWSANLESVAYRYPADESGERPGIGVTDEEIRDYTHKAVHGLRGIPFSPYVLFKAVGCYRYQSCEHPGWSGSRADKVSEAMREKAIHLIVSESDIYQSAPWGIDERHVA
;
A
#
# COMPACT_ATOMS: atom_id res chain seq x y z
N MET A 1 14.68 -13.65 2.86
CA MET A 1 13.96 -12.42 2.48
C MET A 1 14.06 -11.46 3.65
N SER A 2 14.39 -10.18 3.42
CA SER A 2 14.53 -9.16 4.47
C SER A 2 13.32 -8.22 4.50
N ALA A 3 12.87 -7.85 5.69
CA ALA A 3 11.86 -6.81 5.90
C ALA A 3 12.54 -5.52 6.42
N TRP A 4 11.99 -4.35 6.13
CA TRP A 4 12.46 -3.07 6.69
C TRP A 4 11.32 -2.08 6.89
N ILE A 5 11.54 -1.12 7.80
CA ILE A 5 10.61 -0.02 8.03
C ILE A 5 10.67 0.94 6.85
N VAL A 6 9.56 1.06 6.12
CA VAL A 6 9.46 1.96 4.96
C VAL A 6 9.51 3.42 5.43
N SER A 7 9.96 4.30 4.54
CA SER A 7 10.04 5.73 4.85
C SER A 7 8.65 6.34 5.05
N LYS A 8 8.56 7.38 5.89
CA LYS A 8 7.32 8.17 6.04
C LYS A 8 6.79 8.70 4.70
N GLN A 9 7.68 9.10 3.78
CA GLN A 9 7.28 9.57 2.44
C GLN A 9 6.60 8.47 1.61
N HIS A 10 6.97 7.21 1.83
CA HIS A 10 6.31 6.07 1.18
C HIS A 10 4.87 5.93 1.71
N ILE A 11 4.68 6.04 3.02
CA ILE A 11 3.35 6.02 3.65
C ILE A 11 2.51 7.23 3.21
N ASP A 12 3.07 8.43 3.27
CA ASP A 12 2.42 9.66 2.81
C ASP A 12 1.97 9.57 1.35
N TYR A 13 2.82 8.99 0.48
CA TYR A 13 2.46 8.70 -0.90
C TYR A 13 1.26 7.76 -0.97
N LEU A 14 1.31 6.59 -0.33
CA LEU A 14 0.20 5.62 -0.36
C LEU A 14 -1.12 6.22 0.13
N VAL A 15 -1.10 6.97 1.25
CA VAL A 15 -2.30 7.62 1.80
C VAL A 15 -2.87 8.64 0.81
N THR A 16 -2.02 9.51 0.25
CA THR A 16 -2.44 10.51 -0.76
C THR A 16 -3.10 9.82 -1.96
N GLU A 17 -2.51 8.72 -2.41
CA GLU A 17 -2.94 7.97 -3.59
C GLU A 17 -4.23 7.20 -3.36
N PHE A 18 -4.40 6.62 -2.17
CA PHE A 18 -5.61 5.92 -1.76
C PHE A 18 -6.80 6.89 -1.73
N LEU A 19 -6.63 8.02 -1.04
CA LEU A 19 -7.64 9.06 -0.86
C LEU A 19 -7.90 9.90 -2.12
N ARG A 20 -7.16 9.69 -3.21
CA ARG A 20 -7.40 10.44 -4.45
C ARG A 20 -8.67 9.98 -5.17
N GLY A 21 -9.58 10.91 -5.39
CA GLY A 21 -10.84 10.67 -6.11
C GLY A 21 -11.96 10.26 -5.17
N ASP A 22 -13.12 9.89 -5.72
CA ASP A 22 -14.37 9.79 -4.95
C ASP A 22 -14.66 8.39 -4.37
N HIS A 23 -13.69 7.46 -4.42
CA HIS A 23 -13.92 6.04 -4.16
C HIS A 23 -12.85 5.39 -3.27
N ALA A 24 -12.39 6.08 -2.22
CA ALA A 24 -11.56 5.45 -1.20
C ALA A 24 -12.43 4.59 -0.28
N ALA A 25 -12.36 3.26 -0.47
CA ALA A 25 -13.13 2.30 0.30
C ALA A 25 -12.45 0.94 0.38
N ILE A 26 -12.79 0.16 1.41
CA ILE A 26 -12.42 -1.25 1.53
C ILE A 26 -13.65 -2.11 1.84
N TYR A 27 -13.60 -3.39 1.48
CA TYR A 27 -14.58 -4.38 1.91
C TYR A 27 -14.17 -4.96 3.26
N ALA A 28 -14.95 -4.66 4.28
CA ALA A 28 -14.88 -5.24 5.62
C ALA A 28 -15.88 -6.38 5.77
N ASP A 29 -15.77 -7.12 6.88
CA ASP A 29 -16.60 -8.31 7.10
C ASP A 29 -18.08 -7.93 7.34
N ASP A 30 -18.33 -6.70 7.80
CA ASP A 30 -19.62 -6.13 8.14
C ASP A 30 -20.14 -5.10 7.10
N GLY A 31 -19.39 -4.85 6.02
CA GLY A 31 -19.81 -3.94 4.96
C GLY A 31 -18.68 -3.27 4.21
N VAL A 32 -18.97 -2.09 3.67
CA VAL A 32 -17.99 -1.24 2.98
C VAL A 32 -17.61 -0.10 3.92
N GLU A 33 -16.32 0.02 4.23
CA GLU A 33 -15.77 1.16 4.96
C GLU A 33 -15.33 2.22 3.93
N HIS A 34 -15.84 3.44 4.09
CA HIS A 34 -15.50 4.58 3.25
C HIS A 34 -14.53 5.49 3.98
N PHE A 35 -13.59 6.07 3.23
CA PHE A 35 -12.57 6.94 3.78
C PHE A 35 -12.62 8.32 3.15
N HIS A 36 -12.28 9.31 3.95
CA HIS A 36 -12.28 10.71 3.61
C HIS A 36 -10.91 11.35 3.93
N PRO A 37 -10.62 12.55 3.40
CA PRO A 37 -9.34 13.22 3.67
C PRO A 37 -9.00 13.40 5.16
N GLU A 38 -10.00 13.53 6.02
CA GLU A 38 -9.84 13.59 7.48
C GLU A 38 -9.32 12.29 8.10
N ASP A 39 -9.46 11.15 7.44
CA ASP A 39 -8.98 9.84 7.91
C ASP A 39 -7.50 9.59 7.58
N ALA A 40 -6.83 10.55 6.92
CA ALA A 40 -5.48 10.35 6.40
C ALA A 40 -4.45 9.99 7.48
N ASP A 41 -4.55 10.59 8.66
CA ASP A 41 -3.67 10.30 9.80
C ASP A 41 -3.89 8.86 10.30
N ASP A 42 -5.15 8.44 10.41
CA ASP A 42 -5.51 7.11 10.89
C ASP A 42 -5.07 6.02 9.90
N ILE A 43 -5.32 6.22 8.60
CA ILE A 43 -4.90 5.29 7.55
C ILE A 43 -3.37 5.16 7.53
N GLY A 44 -2.65 6.28 7.55
CA GLY A 44 -1.19 6.23 7.50
C GLY A 44 -0.57 5.61 8.74
N ARG A 45 -1.17 5.83 9.92
CA ARG A 45 -0.76 5.18 11.16
C ARG A 45 -0.96 3.68 11.09
N ASP A 46 -2.13 3.22 10.65
CA ASP A 46 -2.41 1.79 10.48
C ASP A 46 -1.43 1.11 9.51
N LEU A 47 -1.17 1.76 8.37
CA LEU A 47 -0.23 1.23 7.39
C LEU A 47 1.19 1.12 7.98
N TRP A 48 1.65 2.14 8.70
CA TRP A 48 3.01 2.14 9.22
C TRP A 48 3.17 1.24 10.44
N SER A 49 2.15 1.13 11.29
CA SER A 49 2.08 0.15 12.38
C SER A 49 2.12 -1.29 11.87
N ALA A 50 1.37 -1.64 10.81
CA ALA A 50 1.45 -2.98 10.23
C ALA A 50 2.85 -3.30 9.66
N ASN A 51 3.51 -2.29 9.06
CA ASN A 51 4.90 -2.45 8.62
C ASN A 51 5.86 -2.64 9.81
N LEU A 52 5.66 -1.92 10.91
CA LEU A 52 6.41 -2.12 12.16
C LEU A 52 6.20 -3.52 12.71
N GLU A 53 4.96 -4.02 12.77
CA GLU A 53 4.63 -5.36 13.25
C GLU A 53 5.34 -6.45 12.45
N SER A 54 5.35 -6.34 11.12
CA SER A 54 6.06 -7.23 10.22
C SER A 54 7.58 -7.26 10.51
N VAL A 55 8.19 -6.09 10.66
CA VAL A 55 9.63 -5.98 10.93
C VAL A 55 9.96 -6.49 12.33
N ALA A 56 9.20 -6.09 13.36
CA ALA A 56 9.38 -6.57 14.73
C ALA A 56 9.19 -8.09 14.84
N TYR A 57 8.28 -8.67 14.07
CA TYR A 57 8.10 -10.12 13.99
C TYR A 57 9.33 -10.84 13.41
N ARG A 58 9.98 -10.25 12.40
CA ARG A 58 11.22 -10.80 11.82
C ARG A 58 12.47 -10.55 12.66
N TYR A 59 12.50 -9.45 13.39
CA TYR A 59 13.64 -9.00 14.18
C TYR A 59 13.23 -8.74 15.64
N PRO A 60 12.86 -9.78 16.40
CA PRO A 60 12.30 -9.62 17.75
C PRO A 60 13.31 -9.14 18.80
N ALA A 61 14.61 -9.15 18.47
CA ALA A 61 15.67 -8.67 19.34
C ALA A 61 16.02 -7.19 19.09
N ASP A 62 15.55 -6.60 17.99
CA ASP A 62 15.88 -5.23 17.61
C ASP A 62 14.95 -4.25 18.35
N GLU A 63 15.54 -3.25 18.98
CA GLU A 63 14.80 -2.23 19.73
C GLU A 63 14.24 -1.14 18.80
N SER A 64 13.39 -0.28 19.39
CA SER A 64 12.86 0.91 18.71
C SER A 64 14.00 1.77 18.17
N GLY A 65 13.96 2.12 16.87
CA GLY A 65 14.99 2.89 16.19
C GLY A 65 16.18 2.06 15.66
N GLU A 66 16.31 0.79 16.05
CA GLU A 66 17.41 -0.09 15.62
C GLU A 66 17.03 -1.03 14.47
N ARG A 67 15.73 -1.20 14.24
CA ARG A 67 15.19 -2.09 13.20
C ARG A 67 15.62 -1.66 11.80
N PRO A 68 15.79 -2.61 10.84
CA PRO A 68 16.21 -2.29 9.48
C PRO A 68 15.32 -1.23 8.83
N GLY A 69 15.92 -0.29 8.11
CA GLY A 69 15.20 0.77 7.41
C GLY A 69 15.76 2.15 7.74
N ILE A 70 14.87 3.07 8.12
CA ILE A 70 15.20 4.49 8.30
C ILE A 70 15.50 4.91 9.75
N GLY A 71 15.65 3.95 10.68
CA GLY A 71 15.96 4.25 12.09
C GLY A 71 14.86 5.01 12.83
N VAL A 72 13.60 4.86 12.39
CA VAL A 72 12.45 5.48 13.02
C VAL A 72 12.05 4.75 14.31
N THR A 73 11.62 5.51 15.31
CA THR A 73 11.15 4.97 16.59
C THR A 73 9.69 4.54 16.56
N ASP A 74 9.31 3.69 17.51
CA ASP A 74 7.91 3.25 17.67
C ASP A 74 6.99 4.42 18.04
N GLU A 75 7.54 5.45 18.71
CA GLU A 75 6.83 6.69 19.03
C GLU A 75 6.57 7.54 17.79
N GLU A 76 7.55 7.72 16.91
CA GLU A 76 7.35 8.45 15.64
C GLU A 76 6.31 7.78 14.72
N ILE A 77 6.21 6.46 14.75
CA ILE A 77 5.16 5.71 14.02
C ILE A 77 3.79 5.95 14.67
N ARG A 78 3.73 5.90 16.01
CA ARG A 78 2.50 6.17 16.77
C ARG A 78 1.99 7.59 16.57
N ASP A 79 2.90 8.56 16.46
CA ASP A 79 2.61 9.98 16.30
C ASP A 79 2.57 10.40 14.83
N TYR A 80 2.37 9.44 13.93
CA TYR A 80 2.23 9.69 12.50
C TYR A 80 1.17 10.78 12.24
N THR A 81 1.58 11.75 11.42
CA THR A 81 0.72 12.79 10.85
C THR A 81 0.95 12.82 9.35
N HIS A 82 -0.13 12.79 8.59
CA HIS A 82 -0.10 12.77 7.14
C HIS A 82 0.42 14.08 6.57
N LYS A 83 1.27 13.99 5.55
CA LYS A 83 1.67 15.13 4.73
C LYS A 83 1.31 14.81 3.29
N ALA A 84 0.29 15.49 2.76
CA ALA A 84 -0.16 15.29 1.38
C ALA A 84 1.00 15.47 0.40
N VAL A 85 1.17 14.51 -0.50
CA VAL A 85 2.22 14.52 -1.53
C VAL A 85 1.58 14.87 -2.87
N HIS A 86 1.78 16.09 -3.35
CA HIS A 86 1.34 16.50 -4.67
C HIS A 86 2.36 16.08 -5.74
N GLY A 87 2.36 14.79 -6.07
CA GLY A 87 3.31 14.20 -7.01
C GLY A 87 4.72 14.02 -6.42
N LEU A 88 5.44 13.02 -6.91
CA LEU A 88 6.83 12.80 -6.50
C LEU A 88 7.72 13.83 -7.21
N ARG A 89 8.18 14.89 -6.53
CA ARG A 89 9.03 15.94 -7.14
C ARG A 89 8.42 16.55 -8.43
N GLY A 90 7.10 16.75 -8.47
CA GLY A 90 6.40 17.27 -9.65
C GLY A 90 6.10 16.22 -10.73
N ILE A 91 6.33 14.93 -10.47
CA ILE A 91 5.87 13.83 -11.31
C ILE A 91 4.35 13.68 -11.11
N PRO A 92 3.52 13.76 -12.17
CA PRO A 92 2.09 13.50 -12.10
C PRO A 92 1.80 12.10 -11.54
N PHE A 93 0.58 11.90 -11.08
CA PHE A 93 0.11 10.56 -10.73
C PHE A 93 0.43 9.55 -11.85
N SER A 94 0.92 8.37 -11.45
CA SER A 94 1.18 7.25 -12.35
C SER A 94 0.70 5.95 -11.70
N PRO A 95 -0.23 5.21 -12.34
CA PRO A 95 -0.74 3.98 -11.75
C PRO A 95 0.34 2.89 -11.66
N TYR A 96 1.38 2.94 -12.51
CA TYR A 96 2.55 2.08 -12.40
C TYR A 96 3.38 2.34 -11.14
N VAL A 97 3.53 3.62 -10.75
CA VAL A 97 4.23 3.99 -9.52
C VAL A 97 3.43 3.53 -8.31
N LEU A 98 2.10 3.72 -8.29
CA LEU A 98 1.23 3.21 -7.24
C LEU A 98 1.33 1.69 -7.11
N PHE A 99 1.23 0.95 -8.23
CA PHE A 99 1.33 -0.51 -8.25
C PHE A 99 2.66 -1.01 -7.67
N LYS A 100 3.77 -0.36 -8.03
CA LYS A 100 5.09 -0.73 -7.50
C LYS A 100 5.25 -0.36 -6.02
N ALA A 101 4.76 0.81 -5.62
CA ALA A 101 4.85 1.30 -4.25
C ALA A 101 4.03 0.42 -3.29
N VAL A 102 2.81 0.05 -3.67
CA VAL A 102 1.96 -0.83 -2.86
C VAL A 102 2.50 -2.25 -2.82
N GLY A 103 3.03 -2.78 -3.94
CA GLY A 103 3.68 -4.09 -3.96
C GLY A 103 4.90 -4.14 -3.03
N CYS A 104 5.72 -3.09 -3.02
CA CYS A 104 6.84 -2.94 -2.08
C CYS A 104 6.31 -2.96 -0.63
N TYR A 105 5.34 -2.10 -0.32
CA TYR A 105 4.76 -2.00 1.02
C TYR A 105 4.22 -3.33 1.54
N ARG A 106 3.44 -4.05 0.74
CA ARG A 106 2.87 -5.34 1.14
C ARG A 106 3.95 -6.37 1.44
N TYR A 107 4.95 -6.47 0.57
CA TYR A 107 6.09 -7.36 0.81
C TYR A 107 6.85 -7.02 2.10
N GLN A 108 6.95 -5.74 2.47
CA GLN A 108 7.56 -5.33 3.74
C GLN A 108 6.69 -5.54 4.98
N SER A 109 5.38 -5.73 4.80
CA SER A 109 4.40 -5.69 5.90
C SER A 109 3.73 -7.04 6.17
N CYS A 110 3.98 -8.06 5.36
CA CYS A 110 3.21 -9.31 5.40
C CYS A 110 3.81 -10.44 6.24
N GLU A 111 4.84 -10.19 7.04
CA GLU A 111 5.62 -11.27 7.66
C GLU A 111 5.01 -11.82 8.96
N HIS A 112 4.07 -11.09 9.56
CA HIS A 112 3.46 -11.44 10.84
C HIS A 112 2.10 -12.17 10.66
N PRO A 113 1.69 -13.06 11.58
CA PRO A 113 0.44 -13.82 11.47
C PRO A 113 -0.84 -12.97 11.42
N GLY A 114 -0.78 -11.75 11.94
CA GLY A 114 -1.91 -10.80 11.95
C GLY A 114 -2.10 -10.05 10.64
N TRP A 115 -1.25 -10.24 9.63
CA TRP A 115 -1.30 -9.50 8.38
C TRP A 115 -2.59 -9.77 7.60
N SER A 116 -2.93 -11.05 7.37
CA SER A 116 -4.01 -11.42 6.47
C SER A 116 -5.36 -10.94 7.01
N GLY A 117 -6.05 -10.13 6.21
CA GLY A 117 -7.34 -9.55 6.58
C GLY A 117 -7.26 -8.33 7.51
N SER A 118 -6.06 -7.89 7.90
CA SER A 118 -5.88 -6.62 8.61
C SER A 118 -6.40 -5.43 7.78
N ARG A 119 -6.70 -4.31 8.45
CA ARG A 119 -7.10 -3.06 7.77
C ARG A 119 -6.02 -2.61 6.78
N ALA A 120 -4.74 -2.74 7.15
CA ALA A 120 -3.61 -2.44 6.28
C ALA A 120 -3.54 -3.34 5.03
N ASP A 121 -3.77 -4.65 5.17
CA ASP A 121 -3.85 -5.58 4.04
C ASP A 121 -4.98 -5.19 3.09
N LYS A 122 -6.19 -4.95 3.63
CA LYS A 122 -7.37 -4.55 2.86
C LYS A 122 -7.19 -3.21 2.13
N VAL A 123 -6.65 -2.18 2.80
CA VAL A 123 -6.33 -0.88 2.19
C VAL A 123 -5.28 -1.03 1.09
N SER A 124 -4.25 -1.85 1.32
CA SER A 124 -3.21 -2.09 0.32
C SER A 124 -3.69 -2.91 -0.88
N GLU A 125 -4.64 -3.84 -0.70
CA GLU A 125 -5.28 -4.53 -1.81
C GLU A 125 -6.14 -3.56 -2.63
N ALA A 126 -6.95 -2.72 -1.99
CA ALA A 126 -7.77 -1.74 -2.70
C ALA A 126 -6.92 -0.77 -3.56
N MET A 127 -5.77 -0.31 -3.04
CA MET A 127 -4.80 0.47 -3.83
C MET A 127 -4.21 -0.32 -5.00
N ARG A 128 -3.90 -1.60 -4.80
CA ARG A 128 -3.37 -2.48 -5.86
C ARG A 128 -4.41 -2.70 -6.96
N GLU A 129 -5.66 -2.97 -6.61
CA GLU A 129 -6.76 -3.13 -7.56
C GLU A 129 -7.02 -1.84 -8.34
N LYS A 130 -7.05 -0.69 -7.65
CA LYS A 130 -7.15 0.63 -8.29
C LYS A 130 -6.05 0.85 -9.33
N ALA A 131 -4.80 0.54 -8.97
CA ALA A 131 -3.68 0.68 -9.89
C ALA A 131 -3.79 -0.26 -11.10
N ILE A 132 -4.16 -1.53 -10.88
CA ILE A 132 -4.39 -2.51 -11.96
C ILE A 132 -5.49 -2.02 -12.89
N HIS A 133 -6.63 -1.57 -12.35
CA HIS A 133 -7.76 -1.09 -13.14
C HIS A 133 -7.35 0.05 -14.07
N LEU A 134 -6.59 1.03 -13.55
CA LEU A 134 -6.10 2.15 -14.35
C LEU A 134 -5.11 1.70 -15.43
N ILE A 135 -4.11 0.88 -15.08
CA ILE A 135 -3.14 0.32 -16.04
C ILE A 135 -3.86 -0.44 -17.17
N VAL A 136 -4.84 -1.26 -16.82
CA VAL A 136 -5.61 -2.07 -17.76
C VAL A 136 -6.48 -1.19 -18.67
N SER A 137 -7.12 -0.17 -18.12
CA SER A 137 -7.98 0.75 -18.88
C SER A 137 -7.21 1.52 -19.96
N GLU A 138 -5.92 1.77 -19.75
CA GLU A 138 -5.04 2.48 -20.69
C GLU A 138 -4.22 1.54 -21.60
N SER A 139 -4.31 0.22 -21.41
CA SER A 139 -3.44 -0.74 -22.10
C SER A 139 -4.06 -1.30 -23.39
N ASP A 140 -3.64 -0.81 -24.55
CA ASP A 140 -4.03 -1.38 -25.85
C ASP A 140 -3.74 -2.89 -25.96
N ILE A 141 -2.65 -3.34 -25.35
CA ILE A 141 -2.28 -4.77 -25.30
C ILE A 141 -3.35 -5.54 -24.54
N TYR A 142 -3.77 -5.08 -23.36
CA TYR A 142 -4.83 -5.75 -22.61
C TYR A 142 -6.16 -5.71 -23.36
N GLN A 143 -6.54 -4.55 -23.92
CA GLN A 143 -7.82 -4.40 -24.62
C GLN A 143 -7.92 -5.27 -25.87
N SER A 144 -6.80 -5.53 -26.54
CA SER A 144 -6.73 -6.40 -27.72
C SER A 144 -6.47 -7.87 -27.39
N ALA A 145 -6.15 -8.19 -26.14
CA ALA A 145 -5.90 -9.56 -25.71
C ALA A 145 -7.18 -10.40 -25.84
N PRO A 146 -7.06 -11.67 -26.27
CA PRO A 146 -8.21 -12.55 -26.38
C PRO A 146 -8.76 -12.88 -25.00
N TRP A 147 -10.08 -12.83 -24.85
CA TRP A 147 -10.77 -13.23 -23.60
C TRP A 147 -10.66 -14.72 -23.29
N GLY A 148 -10.48 -15.55 -24.32
CA GLY A 148 -10.36 -17.00 -24.21
C GLY A 148 -9.10 -17.50 -24.90
N ILE A 149 -8.48 -18.52 -24.32
CA ILE A 149 -7.38 -19.25 -24.96
C ILE A 149 -8.00 -20.43 -25.71
N ASP A 150 -7.77 -20.48 -27.01
CA ASP A 150 -8.22 -21.57 -27.88
C ASP A 150 -7.09 -22.06 -28.79
N GLU A 151 -7.34 -23.12 -29.57
CA GLU A 151 -6.36 -23.77 -30.45
C GLU A 151 -5.63 -22.80 -31.41
N ARG A 152 -6.24 -21.65 -31.75
CA ARG A 152 -5.61 -20.63 -32.61
C ARG A 152 -4.45 -19.88 -31.92
N HIS A 153 -4.29 -20.06 -30.62
CA HIS A 153 -3.28 -19.38 -29.79
C HIS A 153 -2.13 -20.32 -29.36
N VAL A 154 -2.24 -21.62 -29.64
CA VAL A 154 -1.26 -22.65 -29.26
C VAL A 154 -0.59 -23.15 -30.53
N ALA A 155 0.25 -22.31 -31.15
CA ALA A 155 1.10 -22.70 -32.27
C ALA A 155 2.48 -23.16 -31.77
#